data_AF-A0A951CC15-F1
#
_entry.id   AF-A0A951CC15-F1
#
_cell.length_a   1.000
_cell.length_b   1.000
_cell.length_c   1.000
_cell.angle_alpha   90.00
_cell.angle_beta   90.00
_cell.angle_gamma   90.00
#
_symmetry.space_group_name_H-M   'P 1'
#
loop_
_entity.id
_entity.type
_entity.pdbx_description
1 polymer ?
#
loop_
_entity_poly.entity_id
_entity_poly.type
_entity_poly.pdbx_seq_one_letter_code
_entity_poly.pdbx_strand_id
1 'polypeptide(L)'
;MIGQVLEYAAYLWKMTFEDFDKLFVSREGTPVLDLLEATVADIDREEVRHAIANNLSSGSFRLFIAVDRMNEELEKIISYVSSRGSGLRLEVLEFDLHQSGQMEILVPRRYGHNGTPPPTRPVKRIDEIMVAIAGSRRMRM
;
A
#
# COMPACT_ATOMS: atom_id res chain seq x y z
N MET A 1 -11.83 4.28 14.11
CA MET A 1 -11.00 3.81 12.98
C MET A 1 -9.51 3.98 13.24
N ILE A 2 -8.99 5.15 13.64
CA ILE A 2 -7.53 5.29 13.88
C ILE A 2 -6.99 4.37 15.00
N GLY A 3 -7.78 4.16 16.06
CA GLY A 3 -7.42 3.22 17.13
C GLY A 3 -7.14 1.82 16.60
N GLN A 4 -7.99 1.32 15.69
CA GLN A 4 -7.80 0.02 15.05
C GLN A 4 -6.51 -0.04 14.20
N VAL A 5 -6.14 1.06 13.55
CA VAL A 5 -4.90 1.11 12.76
C VAL A 5 -3.66 1.09 13.65
N LEU A 6 -3.71 1.81 14.77
CA LEU A 6 -2.65 1.76 15.78
C LEU A 6 -2.61 0.41 16.51
N GLU A 7 -3.76 -0.25 16.70
CA GLU A 7 -3.84 -1.62 17.19
C GLU A 7 -3.14 -2.60 16.23
N TYR A 8 -3.32 -2.46 14.91
CA TYR A 8 -2.56 -3.25 13.93
C TYR A 8 -1.05 -2.96 14.02
N ALA A 9 -0.66 -1.69 14.13
CA ALA A 9 0.75 -1.33 14.31
C ALA A 9 1.35 -1.98 15.56
N ALA A 10 0.63 -1.90 16.68
CA ALA A 10 1.04 -2.47 17.96
C ALA A 10 1.08 -4.00 17.90
N TYR A 11 0.14 -4.64 17.21
CA TYR A 11 0.08 -6.08 17.04
C TYR A 11 1.28 -6.63 16.25
N LEU A 12 1.70 -5.93 15.18
CA LEU A 12 2.85 -6.33 14.37
C LEU A 12 4.19 -6.01 15.04
N TRP A 13 4.26 -4.94 15.82
CA TRP A 13 5.51 -4.53 16.44
C TRP A 13 6.02 -5.57 17.42
N LYS A 14 7.31 -5.90 17.30
CA LYS A 14 8.00 -6.97 18.08
C LYS A 14 7.50 -8.39 17.81
N MET A 15 6.67 -8.60 16.79
CA MET A 15 6.32 -9.94 16.31
C MET A 15 7.54 -10.64 15.72
N THR A 16 7.64 -11.95 15.93
CA THR A 16 8.66 -12.78 15.26
C THR A 16 8.31 -12.94 13.78
N PHE A 17 9.30 -13.30 12.97
CA PHE A 17 9.03 -13.62 11.56
C PHE A 17 8.06 -14.80 11.45
N GLU A 18 8.20 -15.82 12.30
CA GLU A 18 7.37 -17.02 12.29
C GLU A 18 5.90 -16.71 12.61
N ASP A 19 5.64 -15.84 13.59
CA ASP A 19 4.28 -15.45 13.91
C ASP A 19 3.68 -14.54 12.84
N PHE A 20 4.49 -13.70 12.21
CA PHE A 20 4.08 -12.90 11.07
C PHE A 20 3.72 -13.79 9.86
N ASP A 21 4.54 -14.80 9.56
CA ASP A 21 4.31 -15.73 8.45
C ASP A 21 3.02 -16.54 8.64
N LYS A 22 2.68 -16.92 9.88
CA LYS A 22 1.40 -17.58 10.20
C LYS A 22 0.19 -16.73 9.80
N LEU A 23 0.29 -15.40 9.81
CA LEU A 23 -0.81 -14.54 9.36
C LEU A 23 -1.12 -14.78 7.88
N PHE A 24 -0.09 -14.95 7.05
CA PHE A 24 -0.25 -15.25 5.62
C PHE A 24 -0.75 -16.66 5.39
N VAL A 25 -0.20 -17.64 6.11
CA VAL A 25 -0.68 -19.03 6.03
C VAL A 25 -2.16 -19.12 6.43
N SER A 26 -2.59 -18.40 7.47
CA SER A 26 -3.99 -18.43 7.93
C SER A 26 -4.97 -17.83 6.93
N ARG A 27 -4.53 -16.83 6.14
CA ARG A 27 -5.38 -16.04 5.24
C ARG A 27 -5.33 -16.54 3.80
N GLU A 28 -4.14 -16.83 3.29
CA GLU A 28 -3.87 -17.17 1.89
C GLU A 28 -3.43 -18.64 1.72
N GLY A 29 -3.29 -19.39 2.82
CA GLY A 29 -2.84 -20.79 2.80
C GLY A 29 -1.36 -20.98 2.45
N THR A 30 -0.63 -19.88 2.24
CA THR A 30 0.72 -19.88 1.67
C THR A 30 1.64 -18.96 2.49
N PRO A 31 2.90 -19.37 2.78
CA PRO A 31 3.90 -18.53 3.44
C PRO A 31 4.22 -17.25 2.67
N VAL A 32 4.62 -16.19 3.37
CA VAL A 32 4.89 -14.87 2.78
C VAL A 32 6.03 -14.91 1.76
N LEU A 33 7.08 -15.70 2.02
CA LEU A 33 8.23 -15.80 1.11
C LEU A 33 7.87 -16.46 -0.22
N ASP A 34 6.97 -17.45 -0.21
CA ASP A 34 6.52 -18.13 -1.42
C ASP A 34 5.63 -17.20 -2.27
N LEU A 35 4.80 -16.38 -1.62
CA LEU A 35 4.02 -15.33 -2.29
C LEU A 35 4.93 -14.27 -2.94
N LEU A 36 6.04 -13.91 -2.28
CA LEU A 36 7.00 -12.95 -2.81
C LEU A 36 7.77 -13.53 -4.01
N GLU A 37 8.23 -14.77 -3.95
CA GLU A 37 8.90 -15.46 -5.07
C GLU A 37 8.00 -15.57 -6.31
N ALA A 38 6.70 -15.79 -6.11
CA ALA A 38 5.74 -15.83 -7.22
C ALA A 38 5.58 -14.47 -7.93
N THR A 39 5.94 -13.37 -7.26
CA THR A 39 5.70 -12.00 -7.75
C THR A 39 7.00 -11.31 -8.19
N VAL A 40 8.12 -11.63 -7.55
CA VAL A 40 9.43 -11.00 -7.75
C VAL A 40 10.45 -12.10 -8.03
N ALA A 41 11.11 -12.02 -9.19
CA ALA A 41 12.16 -12.97 -9.54
C ALA A 41 13.42 -12.74 -8.70
N ASP A 42 14.16 -13.83 -8.45
CA ASP A 42 15.50 -13.83 -7.86
C ASP A 42 15.60 -13.21 -6.45
N ILE A 43 14.61 -13.47 -5.57
CA ILE A 43 14.72 -13.03 -4.17
C ILE A 43 15.69 -13.93 -3.38
N ASP A 44 16.50 -13.31 -2.53
CA ASP A 44 17.21 -14.03 -1.47
C ASP A 44 16.28 -14.18 -0.26
N ARG A 45 15.83 -15.42 0.00
CA ARG A 45 14.88 -15.71 1.09
C ARG A 45 15.41 -15.31 2.47
N GLU A 46 16.70 -15.50 2.73
CA GLU A 46 17.25 -15.21 4.06
C GLU A 46 17.41 -13.70 4.25
N GLU A 47 17.84 -12.98 3.20
CA GLU A 47 17.87 -11.53 3.22
C GLU A 47 16.48 -10.93 3.47
N VAL A 48 15.46 -11.41 2.75
CA VAL A 48 14.08 -10.94 2.91
C VAL A 48 13.56 -11.26 4.30
N ARG A 49 13.80 -12.47 4.80
CA ARG A 49 13.40 -12.89 6.15
C ARG A 49 14.03 -11.98 7.22
N HIS A 50 15.33 -11.73 7.13
CA HIS A 50 16.03 -10.82 8.04
C HIS A 50 15.48 -9.38 7.94
N ALA A 51 15.23 -8.88 6.73
CA ALA A 51 14.66 -7.56 6.54
C ALA A 51 13.27 -7.42 7.18
N ILE A 52 12.40 -8.43 7.02
CA ILE A 52 11.08 -8.46 7.65
C ILE A 52 11.22 -8.47 9.18
N ALA A 53 12.05 -9.37 9.74
CA ALA A 53 12.27 -9.46 11.18
C ALA A 53 12.83 -8.15 11.78
N ASN A 54 13.77 -7.51 11.07
CA ASN A 54 14.33 -6.21 11.47
C ASN A 54 13.28 -5.10 11.46
N ASN A 55 12.41 -5.08 10.45
CA ASN A 55 11.33 -4.10 10.36
C ASN A 55 10.26 -4.30 11.44
N LEU A 56 9.87 -5.55 11.73
CA LEU A 56 8.93 -5.86 12.82
C LEU A 56 9.51 -5.50 14.19
N SER A 57 10.80 -5.78 14.43
CA SER A 57 11.45 -5.49 15.71
C SER A 57 11.70 -3.99 15.94
N SER A 58 12.00 -3.24 14.89
CA SER A 58 12.19 -1.78 14.94
C SER A 58 10.89 -0.99 14.82
N GLY A 59 9.79 -1.63 14.40
CA GLY A 59 8.53 -0.96 14.09
C GLY A 59 8.60 -0.15 12.78
N SER A 60 9.59 -0.43 11.93
CA SER A 60 9.83 0.29 10.66
C SER A 60 9.02 -0.31 9.52
N PHE A 61 7.71 -0.04 9.52
CA PHE A 61 6.82 -0.46 8.45
C PHE A 61 5.79 0.63 8.10
N ARG A 62 5.23 0.49 6.90
CA ARG A 62 4.20 1.39 6.36
C ARG A 62 2.83 0.74 6.53
N LEU A 63 1.89 1.49 7.09
CA LEU A 63 0.47 1.11 7.13
C LEU A 63 -0.29 1.98 6.14
N PHE A 64 -0.99 1.31 5.22
CA PHE A 64 -1.90 1.94 4.28
C PHE A 64 -3.33 1.77 4.77
N ILE A 65 -4.08 2.87 4.86
CA ILE A 65 -5.53 2.84 5.10
C ILE A 65 -6.23 3.20 3.80
N ALA A 66 -7.06 2.30 3.29
CA ALA A 66 -7.97 2.62 2.21
C ALA A 66 -9.25 3.25 2.80
N VAL A 67 -9.66 4.41 2.28
CA VAL A 67 -10.88 5.12 2.70
C VAL A 67 -11.69 5.55 1.47
N ASP A 68 -13.00 5.69 1.65
CA ASP A 68 -13.89 6.25 0.63
C ASP A 68 -13.66 7.76 0.49
N ARG A 69 -13.54 8.46 1.63
CA ARG A 69 -13.25 9.89 1.67
C ARG A 69 -12.29 10.28 2.77
N MET A 70 -11.36 11.16 2.43
CA MET A 70 -10.48 11.79 3.41
C MET A 70 -11.23 12.90 4.16
N ASN A 71 -11.15 12.92 5.50
CA ASN A 71 -11.71 13.99 6.32
C ASN A 71 -10.61 14.75 7.09
N GLU A 72 -10.90 15.97 7.53
CA GLU A 72 -9.93 16.84 8.20
C GLU A 72 -9.35 16.24 9.49
N GLU A 73 -10.16 15.44 10.20
CA GLU A 73 -9.75 14.79 11.44
C GLU A 73 -8.69 13.74 11.17
N LEU A 74 -8.90 12.89 10.17
CA LEU A 74 -7.95 11.88 9.73
C LEU A 74 -6.66 12.53 9.20
N GLU A 75 -6.77 13.65 8.49
CA GLU A 75 -5.61 14.43 8.03
C GLU A 75 -4.74 14.92 9.19
N LYS A 76 -5.38 15.50 10.21
CA LYS A 76 -4.70 15.97 11.43
C LYS A 76 -4.02 14.81 12.15
N ILE A 77 -4.65 13.65 12.21
CA ILE A 77 -4.08 12.49 12.88
C ILE A 77 -2.87 11.93 12.11
N ILE A 78 -2.97 11.77 10.78
CA ILE A 78 -1.82 11.34 9.96
C ILE A 78 -0.67 12.31 10.12
N SER A 79 -0.95 13.62 10.03
CA SER A 79 0.05 14.67 10.16
C SER A 79 0.71 14.62 11.55
N TYR A 80 -0.09 14.44 12.60
CA TYR A 80 0.41 14.29 13.97
C TYR A 80 1.31 13.06 14.11
N VAL A 81 0.86 11.87 13.68
CA VAL A 81 1.65 10.63 13.79
C VAL A 81 2.93 10.73 12.97
N SER A 82 2.85 11.21 11.74
CA SER A 82 4.00 11.35 10.83
C SER A 82 5.02 12.37 11.32
N SER A 83 4.61 13.36 12.12
CA SER A 83 5.53 14.34 12.71
C SER A 83 6.37 13.78 13.88
N ARG A 84 5.96 12.65 14.48
CA ARG A 84 6.52 12.15 15.74
C ARG A 84 7.68 11.18 15.60
N GLY A 85 8.01 10.70 14.41
CA GLY A 85 9.20 9.86 14.22
C GLY A 85 9.20 8.99 12.96
N SER A 86 10.28 8.24 12.80
CA SER A 86 10.60 7.48 11.57
C SER A 86 10.13 6.02 11.56
N GLY A 87 9.65 5.48 12.69
CA GLY A 87 9.26 4.07 12.81
C GLY A 87 7.95 3.78 12.09
N LEU A 88 6.83 4.28 12.63
CA LEU A 88 5.52 4.08 12.04
C LEU A 88 5.26 5.13 10.95
N ARG A 89 5.09 4.67 9.70
CA ARG A 89 4.61 5.52 8.61
C ARG A 89 3.16 5.21 8.28
N LEU A 90 2.30 6.19 8.48
CA LEU A 90 0.88 6.09 8.16
C LEU A 90 0.58 6.80 6.85
N GLU A 91 -0.06 6.07 5.94
CA GLU A 91 -0.45 6.60 4.65
C GLU A 91 -1.92 6.28 4.37
N VAL A 92 -2.63 7.21 3.75
CA VAL A 92 -4.04 7.01 3.36
C VAL A 92 -4.15 6.98 1.85
N LEU A 93 -4.96 6.05 1.36
CA LEU A 93 -5.40 5.94 -0.02
C LEU A 93 -6.91 6.22 -0.05
N GLU A 94 -7.29 7.38 -0.54
CA GLU A 94 -8.66 7.70 -0.87
C GLU A 94 -8.93 7.25 -2.31
N PHE A 95 -10.08 6.64 -2.57
CA PHE A 95 -10.45 6.19 -3.91
C PHE A 95 -11.72 6.89 -4.39
N ASP A 96 -11.58 7.77 -5.38
CA ASP A 96 -12.73 8.38 -6.04
C ASP A 96 -13.22 7.49 -7.19
N LEU A 97 -14.47 7.03 -7.12
CA LEU A 97 -15.12 6.33 -8.22
C LEU A 97 -15.80 7.32 -9.18
N HIS A 98 -15.29 7.39 -10.41
CA HIS A 98 -15.92 8.11 -11.50
C HIS A 98 -16.60 7.12 -12.46
N GLN A 99 -17.90 7.32 -12.70
CA GLN A 99 -18.66 6.52 -13.67
C GLN A 99 -18.92 7.35 -14.94
N SER A 100 -18.66 6.75 -16.11
CA SER A 100 -18.98 7.34 -17.41
C SER A 100 -19.51 6.26 -18.35
N GLY A 101 -20.83 6.22 -18.53
CA GLY A 101 -21.50 5.17 -19.30
C GLY A 101 -21.31 3.79 -18.64
N GLN A 102 -20.64 2.88 -19.35
CA GLN A 102 -20.28 1.54 -18.84
C GLN A 102 -18.89 1.49 -18.20
N MET A 103 -18.16 2.61 -18.16
CA MET A 103 -16.81 2.67 -17.62
C MET A 103 -16.82 3.14 -16.17
N GLU A 104 -16.15 2.37 -15.32
CA GLU A 104 -15.86 2.74 -13.94
C GLU A 104 -14.36 3.03 -13.80
N ILE A 105 -14.04 4.21 -13.28
CA ILE A 105 -12.66 4.68 -13.09
C ILE A 105 -12.45 4.94 -11.61
N LEU A 106 -11.56 4.17 -10.99
CA LEU A 106 -11.08 4.43 -9.63
C LEU A 106 -9.84 5.32 -9.69
N VAL A 107 -9.93 6.52 -9.12
CA VAL A 107 -8.84 7.49 -9.03
C VAL A 107 -8.28 7.49 -7.61
N PRO A 108 -7.10 6.88 -7.37
CA PRO A 108 -6.50 6.89 -6.05
C PRO A 108 -5.84 8.23 -5.75
N ARG A 109 -6.10 8.78 -4.56
CA ARG A 109 -5.38 9.92 -3.97
C ARG A 109 -4.63 9.45 -2.74
N ARG A 110 -3.34 9.80 -2.65
CA ARG A 110 -2.45 9.36 -1.58
C ARG A 110 -2.11 10.52 -0.64
N TYR A 111 -2.24 10.28 0.66
CA TYR A 111 -1.94 11.22 1.74
C TYR A 111 -0.87 10.66 2.68
N GLY A 112 -0.12 11.53 3.37
CA GLY A 112 0.95 11.13 4.30
C GLY A 112 2.30 10.82 3.66
N HIS A 113 2.44 11.03 2.34
CA HIS A 113 3.68 10.82 1.62
C HIS A 113 4.45 12.14 1.41
N ASN A 114 5.66 12.26 1.97
CA ASN A 114 6.57 13.40 1.75
C ASN A 114 7.37 13.28 0.43
N GLY A 115 6.72 12.82 -0.64
CA GLY A 115 7.35 12.70 -1.95
C GLY A 115 7.20 13.96 -2.78
N THR A 116 8.11 14.15 -3.73
CA THR A 116 7.96 15.16 -4.78
C THR A 116 6.65 14.91 -5.53
N PRO A 117 5.82 15.93 -5.79
CA PRO A 117 4.62 15.75 -6.60
C PRO A 117 4.99 15.05 -7.92
N PRO A 118 4.21 14.05 -8.37
CA PRO A 118 4.47 13.45 -9.67
C PRO A 118 4.48 14.56 -10.73
N PRO A 119 5.38 14.47 -11.74
CA PRO A 119 5.41 15.46 -12.80
C PRO A 119 4.01 15.59 -13.40
N THR A 120 3.58 16.82 -13.67
CA THR A 120 2.29 17.12 -14.30
C THR A 120 2.24 16.42 -15.66
N ARG A 121 1.64 15.23 -15.69
CA ARG A 121 1.32 14.55 -16.93
C ARG A 121 0.19 15.33 -17.60
N PRO A 122 0.26 15.55 -18.93
CA PRO A 122 -0.86 16.14 -19.64
C PRO A 122 -2.12 15.32 -19.39
N VAL A 123 -3.22 16.02 -19.05
CA VAL A 123 -4.52 15.41 -18.82
C VAL A 123 -4.96 14.77 -20.12
N LYS A 124 -4.99 13.43 -20.15
CA LYS A 124 -5.49 12.69 -21.30
C LYS A 124 -7.01 12.72 -21.30
N ARG A 125 -7.61 12.88 -22.48
CA ARG A 125 -9.06 12.67 -22.64
C ARG A 125 -9.38 11.18 -22.50
N ILE A 126 -10.64 10.87 -22.14
CA ILE A 126 -11.11 9.49 -22.01
C ILE A 126 -10.83 8.69 -23.29
N ASP A 127 -11.05 9.28 -24.46
CA ASP A 127 -10.77 8.66 -25.76
C ASP A 127 -9.29 8.24 -25.91
N GLU A 128 -8.36 9.08 -25.44
CA GLU A 128 -6.92 8.83 -25.49
C GLU A 128 -6.48 7.75 -24.50
N ILE A 129 -7.15 7.66 -23.34
CA ILE A 129 -6.95 6.60 -22.36
C ILE A 129 -7.43 5.26 -22.95
N MET A 130 -8.59 5.25 -23.60
CA MET A 130 -9.14 4.04 -24.23
C MET A 130 -8.23 3.52 -25.35
N VAL A 131 -7.67 4.41 -26.17
CA VAL A 131 -6.69 4.04 -27.21
C VAL A 131 -5.42 3.46 -26.60
N ALA A 132 -4.88 4.05 -25.52
CA ALA A 132 -3.67 3.54 -24.87
C ALA A 132 -3.86 2.16 -24.21
N ILE A 133 -5.02 1.93 -23.59
CA ILE A 133 -5.36 0.64 -22.98
C ILE A 133 -5.58 -0.43 -24.06
N ALA A 134 -6.26 -0.08 -25.17
CA ALA A 134 -6.46 -0.99 -26.31
C ALA A 134 -5.15 -1.36 -27.02
N GLY A 135 -4.22 -0.41 -27.16
CA GLY A 135 -2.89 -0.65 -27.74
C GLY A 135 -1.99 -1.53 -26.87
N SER A 136 -2.04 -1.37 -25.54
CA SER A 136 -1.20 -2.14 -24.60
C SER A 136 -1.64 -3.60 -24.48
N ARG A 137 -2.91 -3.91 -24.76
CA ARG A 137 -3.44 -5.29 -24.76
C ARG A 137 -2.94 -6.13 -25.93
N ARG A 138 -2.44 -5.51 -27.01
CA ARG A 138 -1.89 -6.19 -28.20
C ARG A 138 -0.42 -6.60 -28.09
N MET A 139 0.31 -6.15 -27.06
CA MET A 139 1.76 -6.38 -26.93
C MET A 139 2.12 -7.48 -25.92
N ARG A 140 1.11 -8.17 -25.35
CA ARG A 140 1.29 -9.42 -24.60
C ARG A 140 0.72 -10.59 -25.42
N MET A 141 1.41 -10.97 -26.48
CA MET A 141 1.28 -12.27 -27.15
C MET A 141 2.66 -12.72 -27.60
#